data_AF-A0A0L9UWN9-F1
#
_entry.id   AF-A0A0L9UWN9-F1
#
_cell.length_a   1.000
_cell.length_b   1.000
_cell.length_c   1.000
_cell.angle_alpha   90.00
_cell.angle_beta   90.00
_cell.angle_gamma   90.00
#
_symmetry.space_group_name_H-M   'P 1'
#
loop_
_entity.id
_entity.type
_entity.pdbx_description
1 polymer ?
#
loop_
_entity_poly.entity_id
_entity_poly.type
_entity_poly.pdbx_seq_one_letter_code
_entity_poly.pdbx_strand_id
1 'polypeptide(L)'
;MFVQRRVKVIVLRHKLVRQATFKKKNMVKKLKELKLVDWAQEEQRRMEREEEKRVENMIREAKKELMKLREENKLKELFLDMLQVHDETGEFPNLKDLTKKELQGLLGLIEVSMQTITQQMEELKIDEARVVKEGGDYESH
;
A
#
# COMPACT_ATOMS: atom_id res chain seq x y z
N MET A 1 -55.99 -34.06 5.12
CA MET A 1 -54.86 -33.84 4.18
C MET A 1 -55.38 -33.07 2.96
N PHE A 2 -54.88 -31.86 2.70
CA PHE A 2 -55.25 -31.11 1.48
C PHE A 2 -54.29 -31.47 0.35
N VAL A 3 -54.76 -32.24 -0.63
CA VAL A 3 -53.98 -32.63 -1.81
C VAL A 3 -53.85 -31.43 -2.75
N GLN A 4 -52.65 -30.87 -2.90
CA GLN A 4 -52.38 -29.83 -3.90
C GLN A 4 -52.37 -30.46 -5.31
N ARG A 5 -53.40 -30.19 -6.12
CA ARG A 5 -53.45 -30.62 -7.52
C ARG A 5 -52.76 -29.56 -8.41
N ARG A 6 -51.90 -30.01 -9.33
CA ARG A 6 -51.32 -29.15 -10.38
C ARG A 6 -52.44 -28.71 -11.33
N VAL A 7 -52.68 -27.41 -11.44
CA VAL A 7 -53.75 -26.85 -12.30
C VAL A 7 -53.11 -26.37 -13.60
N LYS A 8 -53.67 -26.76 -14.75
CA LYS A 8 -53.29 -26.19 -16.06
C LYS A 8 -53.64 -24.71 -16.08
N VAL A 9 -52.81 -23.87 -16.72
CA VAL A 9 -53.07 -22.44 -16.87
C VAL A 9 -54.24 -22.25 -17.84
N ILE A 10 -55.46 -22.15 -17.28
CA ILE A 10 -56.73 -22.03 -18.02
C ILE A 10 -57.54 -20.90 -17.41
N VAL A 11 -58.35 -20.20 -18.23
CA VAL A 11 -59.27 -19.16 -17.77
C VAL A 11 -60.35 -19.78 -16.86
N LEU A 12 -60.37 -19.36 -15.59
CA LEU A 12 -61.39 -19.79 -14.63
C LEU A 12 -62.73 -19.10 -14.95
N ARG A 13 -63.72 -19.88 -15.40
CA ARG A 13 -65.06 -19.40 -15.76
C ARG A 13 -65.88 -18.96 -14.54
N HIS A 14 -65.73 -19.64 -13.40
CA HIS A 14 -66.50 -19.36 -12.18
C HIS A 14 -65.98 -18.11 -11.44
N LYS A 15 -66.83 -17.08 -11.31
CA LYS A 15 -66.46 -15.75 -10.78
C LYS A 15 -65.87 -15.81 -9.36
N LEU A 16 -66.51 -16.55 -8.45
CA LEU A 16 -66.07 -16.66 -7.05
C LEU A 16 -64.70 -17.35 -6.93
N VAL A 17 -64.46 -18.41 -7.72
CA VAL A 17 -63.19 -19.15 -7.73
C VAL A 17 -62.07 -18.30 -8.33
N ARG A 18 -62.38 -17.53 -9.38
CA ARG A 18 -61.45 -16.58 -10.00
C ARG A 18 -61.05 -15.46 -9.03
N GLN A 19 -61.99 -14.93 -8.26
CA GLN A 19 -61.71 -13.88 -7.28
C GLN A 19 -60.88 -14.39 -6.10
N ALA A 20 -61.21 -15.59 -5.58
CA ALA A 20 -60.46 -16.23 -4.51
C ALA A 20 -59.02 -16.60 -4.95
N THR A 21 -58.84 -17.10 -6.17
CA THR A 21 -57.51 -17.42 -6.72
C THR A 21 -56.70 -16.17 -7.03
N PHE A 22 -57.31 -15.08 -7.52
CA PHE A 22 -56.64 -13.80 -7.72
C PHE A 22 -56.13 -13.20 -6.41
N LYS A 23 -56.93 -13.22 -5.33
CA LYS A 23 -56.50 -12.76 -4.00
C LYS A 23 -55.39 -13.62 -3.40
N LYS A 24 -55.35 -14.93 -3.70
CA LYS A 24 -54.29 -15.85 -3.27
C LYS A 24 -52.98 -15.73 -4.07
N LYS A 25 -52.98 -15.01 -5.20
CA LYS A 25 -51.76 -14.80 -5.99
C LYS A 25 -50.90 -13.70 -5.34
N ASN A 26 -49.82 -14.12 -4.70
CA ASN A 26 -48.85 -13.23 -4.02
C ASN A 26 -47.91 -12.48 -4.97
N MET A 27 -48.37 -12.07 -6.16
CA MET A 27 -47.50 -11.45 -7.18
C MET A 27 -46.85 -10.15 -6.68
N VAL A 28 -47.59 -9.32 -5.93
CA VAL A 28 -47.06 -8.07 -5.37
C VAL A 28 -45.94 -8.34 -4.36
N LYS A 29 -46.07 -9.39 -3.55
CA LYS A 29 -45.03 -9.78 -2.58
C LYS A 29 -43.76 -10.23 -3.30
N LYS A 30 -43.90 -11.09 -4.33
CA LYS A 30 -42.78 -11.55 -5.16
C LYS A 30 -42.10 -10.41 -5.93
N LEU A 31 -42.87 -9.44 -6.42
CA LEU A 31 -42.32 -8.24 -7.08
C LEU A 31 -41.51 -7.36 -6.13
N LYS A 32 -41.95 -7.22 -4.87
CA LYS A 32 -41.19 -6.50 -3.84
C LYS A 32 -39.90 -7.22 -3.47
N GLU A 33 -39.95 -8.54 -3.31
CA GLU A 33 -38.76 -9.37 -3.05
C GLU A 33 -37.75 -9.26 -4.20
N LEU A 34 -38.20 -9.33 -5.46
CA LEU A 34 -37.32 -9.20 -6.62
C LEU A 34 -36.63 -7.83 -6.68
N LYS A 35 -37.36 -6.74 -6.44
CA LYS A 35 -36.77 -5.38 -6.38
C LYS A 35 -35.72 -5.23 -5.29
N LEU A 36 -35.91 -5.88 -4.14
CA LEU A 36 -34.93 -5.86 -3.06
C LEU A 36 -33.67 -6.64 -3.44
N VAL A 37 -33.81 -7.77 -4.12
CA VAL A 37 -32.68 -8.57 -4.62
C VAL A 37 -31.90 -7.80 -5.68
N ASP A 38 -32.58 -7.18 -6.65
CA ASP A 38 -31.94 -6.39 -7.70
C ASP A 38 -31.17 -5.20 -7.10
N TRP A 39 -31.75 -4.54 -6.09
CA TRP A 39 -31.08 -3.45 -5.38
C TRP A 39 -29.85 -3.92 -4.61
N ALA A 40 -29.94 -5.04 -3.87
CA ALA A 40 -28.81 -5.61 -3.16
C ALA A 40 -27.67 -6.04 -4.12
N GLN A 41 -28.01 -6.59 -5.29
CA GLN A 41 -27.03 -6.95 -6.32
C GLN A 41 -26.37 -5.74 -6.98
N GLU A 42 -27.10 -4.64 -7.18
CA GLU A 42 -26.50 -3.40 -7.69
C GLU A 42 -25.59 -2.75 -6.64
N GLU A 43 -26.00 -2.75 -5.38
CA GLU A 43 -25.20 -2.21 -4.28
C GLU A 43 -23.90 -3.01 -4.09
N GLN A 44 -23.97 -4.34 -4.15
CA GLN A 44 -22.79 -5.20 -4.12
C GLN A 44 -21.84 -4.90 -5.28
N ARG A 45 -22.35 -4.78 -6.51
CA ARG A 45 -21.55 -4.42 -7.68
C ARG A 45 -20.94 -3.02 -7.59
N ARG A 46 -21.54 -2.09 -6.84
CA ARG A 46 -20.96 -0.78 -6.58
C ARG A 46 -19.81 -0.87 -5.58
N MET A 47 -20.00 -1.60 -4.48
CA MET A 47 -18.95 -1.82 -3.50
C MET A 47 -17.74 -2.53 -4.12
N GLU A 48 -17.95 -3.57 -4.93
CA GLU A 48 -16.88 -4.26 -5.65
C GLU A 48 -16.10 -3.30 -6.57
N ARG A 49 -16.81 -2.44 -7.33
CA ARG A 49 -16.18 -1.42 -8.18
C ARG A 49 -15.40 -0.36 -7.38
N GLU A 50 -15.87 -0.01 -6.19
CA GLU A 50 -15.15 0.92 -5.31
C GLU A 50 -13.90 0.26 -4.71
N GLU A 51 -14.00 -1.00 -4.31
CA GLU A 51 -12.89 -1.77 -3.78
C GLU A 51 -11.81 -1.99 -4.84
N GLU A 52 -12.18 -2.35 -6.07
CA GLU A 52 -11.27 -2.43 -7.21
C GLU A 52 -10.51 -1.11 -7.43
N LYS A 53 -11.21 0.03 -7.40
CA LYS A 53 -10.56 1.35 -7.53
C LYS A 53 -9.61 1.66 -6.38
N ARG A 54 -9.94 1.27 -5.15
CA ARG A 54 -9.05 1.45 -3.99
C ARG A 54 -7.79 0.61 -4.16
N VAL A 55 -7.95 -0.66 -4.54
CA VAL A 55 -6.81 -1.57 -4.80
C VAL A 55 -5.95 -1.04 -5.95
N GLU A 56 -6.56 -0.56 -7.03
CA GLU A 56 -5.83 0.04 -8.15
C GLU A 56 -5.01 1.26 -7.72
N ASN A 57 -5.59 2.14 -6.89
CA ASN A 57 -4.88 3.29 -6.33
C ASN A 57 -3.71 2.87 -5.44
N MET A 58 -3.91 1.89 -4.55
CA MET A 58 -2.84 1.35 -3.70
C MET A 58 -1.71 0.75 -4.54
N ILE A 59 -2.02 -0.01 -5.58
CA ILE A 59 -1.02 -0.58 -6.50
C ILE A 59 -0.25 0.54 -7.21
N ARG A 60 -0.94 1.61 -7.62
CA ARG A 60 -0.32 2.74 -8.31
C ARG A 60 0.63 3.51 -7.38
N GLU A 61 0.26 3.69 -6.12
CA GLU A 61 1.11 4.31 -5.10
C GLU A 61 2.33 3.44 -4.80
N ALA A 62 2.13 2.14 -4.54
CA ALA A 62 3.20 1.19 -4.31
C ALA A 62 4.20 1.15 -5.49
N LYS A 63 3.72 1.19 -6.74
CA LYS A 63 4.61 1.27 -7.92
C LYS A 63 5.45 2.54 -7.96
N LYS A 64 4.90 3.69 -7.55
CA LYS A 64 5.65 4.95 -7.48
C LYS A 64 6.74 4.88 -6.40
N GLU A 65 6.41 4.33 -5.24
CA GLU A 65 7.37 4.14 -4.15
C GLU A 65 8.49 3.17 -4.55
N LEU A 66 8.16 2.06 -5.21
CA LEU A 66 9.15 1.13 -5.73
C LEU A 66 10.10 1.77 -6.75
N MET A 67 9.59 2.67 -7.62
CA MET A 67 10.47 3.40 -8.53
C MET A 67 11.42 4.33 -7.79
N LYS A 68 10.95 5.07 -6.77
CA LYS A 68 11.82 5.92 -5.94
C LYS A 68 12.90 5.10 -5.23
N LEU A 69 12.50 4.00 -4.56
CA LEU A 69 13.44 3.11 -3.86
C LEU A 69 14.46 2.49 -4.81
N ARG A 70 14.06 2.18 -6.05
CA ARG A 70 14.98 1.67 -7.07
C ARG A 70 16.02 2.72 -7.48
N GLU A 71 15.60 3.97 -7.66
CA GLU A 71 16.52 5.08 -7.96
C GLU A 71 17.48 5.34 -6.78
N GLU A 72 16.97 5.34 -5.55
CA GLU A 72 17.78 5.48 -4.33
C GLU A 72 18.79 4.34 -4.17
N ASN A 73 18.39 3.09 -4.42
CA ASN A 73 19.29 1.94 -4.36
C ASN A 73 20.38 2.04 -5.44
N LYS A 74 20.03 2.39 -6.68
CA LYS A 74 21.02 2.60 -7.75
C LYS A 74 22.07 3.64 -7.34
N LEU A 75 21.65 4.72 -6.70
CA LEU A 75 22.54 5.78 -6.25
C LEU A 75 23.47 5.32 -5.12
N LYS A 76 22.94 4.53 -4.18
CA LYS A 76 23.73 3.93 -3.09
C LYS A 76 24.74 2.90 -3.61
N GLU A 77 24.36 2.06 -4.55
CA GLU A 77 25.27 1.12 -5.23
C GLU A 77 26.40 1.88 -5.89
N LEU A 78 26.09 2.91 -6.69
CA LEU A 78 27.09 3.76 -7.32
C LEU A 78 28.03 4.42 -6.29
N PHE A 79 27.49 4.86 -5.14
CA PHE A 79 28.29 5.41 -4.06
C PHE A 79 29.24 4.38 -3.44
N LEU A 80 28.77 3.15 -3.19
CA LEU A 80 29.61 2.07 -2.68
C LEU A 80 30.68 1.66 -3.68
N ASP A 81 30.34 1.58 -4.97
CA ASP A 81 31.29 1.27 -6.04
C ASP A 81 32.41 2.34 -6.10
N MET A 82 32.07 3.63 -5.94
CA MET A 82 33.08 4.70 -5.88
C MET A 82 34.03 4.53 -4.70
N LEU A 83 33.49 4.19 -3.52
CA LEU A 83 34.30 3.97 -2.33
C LEU A 83 35.21 2.76 -2.50
N GLN A 84 34.68 1.66 -3.05
CA GLN A 84 35.48 0.46 -3.30
C GLN A 84 36.63 0.72 -4.26
N VAL A 85 36.39 1.44 -5.37
CA VAL A 85 37.46 1.82 -6.31
C VAL A 85 38.52 2.67 -5.60
N HIS A 86 38.10 3.62 -4.77
CA HIS A 86 39.03 4.44 -4.01
C HIS A 86 39.84 3.61 -3.00
N ASP A 87 39.23 2.67 -2.29
CA ASP A 87 39.91 1.79 -1.34
C ASP A 87 40.92 0.87 -2.02
N GLU A 88 40.63 0.42 -3.25
CA GLU A 88 41.52 -0.46 -4.03
C GLU A 88 42.66 0.30 -4.73
N THR A 89 42.39 1.51 -5.23
CA THR A 89 43.32 2.23 -6.13
C THR A 89 43.93 3.50 -5.52
N GLY A 90 43.34 4.02 -4.45
CA GLY A 90 43.65 5.34 -3.89
C GLY A 90 43.14 6.52 -4.73
N GLU A 91 42.43 6.27 -5.83
CA GLU A 91 41.89 7.30 -6.72
C GLU A 91 40.36 7.20 -6.83
N PHE A 92 39.69 8.34 -7.00
CA PHE A 92 38.25 8.34 -7.28
C PHE A 92 37.98 8.02 -8.76
N PRO A 93 36.96 7.21 -9.08
CA PRO A 93 36.61 6.91 -10.47
C PRO A 93 36.15 8.16 -11.21
N ASN A 94 36.41 8.18 -12.52
CA ASN A 94 35.98 9.27 -13.38
C ASN A 94 34.45 9.24 -13.60
N LEU A 95 33.77 10.30 -13.19
CA LEU A 95 32.29 10.40 -13.18
C LEU A 95 31.68 11.06 -14.42
N LYS A 96 32.44 11.21 -15.52
CA LYS A 96 32.01 11.94 -16.73
C LYS A 96 30.75 11.38 -17.39
N ASP A 97 30.48 10.09 -17.25
CA ASP A 97 29.34 9.43 -17.89
C ASP A 97 28.05 9.48 -17.04
N LEU A 98 28.11 10.07 -15.84
CA LEU A 98 26.94 10.19 -14.97
C LEU A 98 26.07 11.39 -15.35
N THR A 99 24.77 11.22 -15.17
CA THR A 99 23.82 12.31 -15.38
C THR A 99 23.93 13.34 -14.25
N LYS A 100 23.56 14.60 -14.54
CA LYS A 100 23.55 15.68 -13.53
C LYS A 100 22.73 15.33 -12.28
N LYS A 101 21.63 14.58 -12.44
CA LYS A 101 20.79 14.13 -11.32
C LYS A 101 21.52 13.11 -10.43
N GLU A 102 22.21 12.16 -11.04
CA GLU A 102 23.01 11.17 -10.31
C GLU A 102 24.16 11.85 -9.55
N LEU A 103 24.85 12.81 -10.19
CA LEU A 103 25.89 13.61 -9.53
C LEU A 103 25.37 14.42 -8.34
N GLN A 104 24.22 15.07 -8.48
CA GLN A 104 23.57 15.79 -7.37
C GLN A 104 23.14 14.84 -6.25
N GLY A 105 22.64 13.66 -6.59
CA GLY A 105 22.29 12.64 -5.61
C GLY A 105 23.53 12.17 -4.83
N LEU A 106 24.62 11.88 -5.53
CA LEU A 106 25.88 11.44 -4.90
C LEU A 106 26.43 12.51 -3.96
N LEU A 107 26.41 13.77 -4.38
CA LEU A 107 26.81 14.90 -3.53
C LEU A 107 25.96 14.95 -2.25
N GLY A 108 24.65 14.80 -2.36
CA GLY A 108 23.75 14.75 -1.20
C GLY A 108 24.05 13.56 -0.27
N LEU A 109 24.35 12.37 -0.81
CA LEU A 109 24.74 11.22 0.01
C LEU A 109 26.06 11.47 0.75
N ILE A 110 27.03 12.11 0.10
CA ILE A 110 28.31 12.50 0.72
C ILE A 110 28.07 13.48 1.85
N GLU A 111 27.25 14.52 1.64
CA GLU A 111 26.94 15.52 2.67
C GLU A 111 26.29 14.89 3.91
N VAL A 112 25.29 14.03 3.71
CA VAL A 112 24.62 13.31 4.82
C VAL A 112 25.60 12.40 5.56
N SER A 113 26.46 11.69 4.82
CA SER A 113 27.48 10.82 5.41
C SER A 113 28.49 11.63 6.21
N MET A 114 28.96 12.77 5.69
CA MET A 114 29.85 13.69 6.40
C MET A 114 29.23 14.26 7.66
N GLN A 115 27.96 14.67 7.62
CA GLN A 115 27.24 15.15 8.81
C GLN A 115 27.14 14.06 9.87
N THR A 116 26.84 12.83 9.45
CA THR A 116 26.77 11.67 10.34
C THR A 116 28.11 11.38 10.99
N ILE A 117 29.21 11.38 10.22
CA ILE A 117 30.58 11.20 10.74
C ILE A 117 30.93 12.32 11.71
N THR A 118 30.58 13.57 11.38
CA THR A 118 30.87 14.73 12.24
C THR A 118 30.15 14.60 13.58
N GLN A 119 28.87 14.23 13.55
CA GLN A 119 28.09 13.99 14.76
C GLN A 119 28.65 12.83 15.60
N GLN A 120 28.99 11.70 14.96
CA GLN A 120 29.63 10.56 15.65
C GLN A 120 30.97 10.94 16.28
N MET A 121 31.77 11.77 15.61
CA MET A 121 33.03 12.28 16.19
C MET A 121 32.79 13.21 17.38
N GLU A 122 31.73 14.01 17.37
CA GLU A 122 31.35 14.85 18.52
C GLU A 122 30.87 14.00 19.71
N GLU A 123 30.07 12.97 19.46
CA GLU A 123 29.62 12.00 20.47
C GLU A 123 30.82 11.27 21.10
N LEU A 124 31.76 10.77 20.29
CA LEU A 124 32.98 10.11 20.77
C LEU A 124 33.85 11.04 21.64
N LYS A 125 33.98 12.32 21.28
CA LYS A 125 34.71 13.30 22.11
C LYS A 125 34.05 13.52 23.48
N ILE A 126 32.72 13.50 23.53
CA ILE A 126 31.96 13.61 24.79
C ILE A 126 32.20 12.36 25.65
N ASP A 127 32.20 11.18 25.04
CA ASP A 127 32.45 9.92 25.74
C ASP A 127 33.89 9.84 26.28
N GLU A 128 34.91 10.22 25.49
CA GLU A 128 36.30 10.32 25.96
C GLU A 128 36.44 11.30 27.13
N ALA A 129 35.83 12.48 27.05
CA ALA A 129 35.86 13.47 28.13
C ALA A 129 35.14 12.99 29.41
N ARG A 130 34.13 12.11 29.28
CA ARG A 130 33.43 11.49 30.41
C ARG A 130 34.27 10.40 31.07
N VAL A 131 34.92 9.54 30.28
CA VAL A 131 35.84 8.50 30.77
C VAL A 131 37.02 9.13 31.52
N VAL A 132 37.57 10.24 31.04
CA VAL A 132 38.65 10.98 31.73
C VAL A 132 38.20 11.55 33.07
N LYS A 133 36.94 12.00 33.21
CA LYS A 133 36.38 12.47 34.49
C LYS A 133 36.15 11.35 35.49
N GLU A 134 35.66 10.20 35.03
CA GLU A 134 35.40 9.03 35.90
C GLU A 134 36.71 8.29 36.29
N GLY A 135 37.76 8.38 35.47
CA GLY A 135 39.08 7.82 35.77
C GLY A 135 39.99 8.69 36.66
N GLY A 136 39.68 9.99 36.79
CA GLY A 136 40.44 10.93 37.63
C GLY A 136 40.14 10.87 39.14
N ASP A 137 39.06 10.20 39.53
CA ASP A 137 38.63 10.07 40.94
C ASP A 137 39.30 8.89 41.69
N TYR A 138 40.22 8.15 41.04
CA TYR A 138 40.90 6.98 41.63
C TYR A 138 42.38 7.23 42.03
N GLU A 139 42.91 8.44 41.88
CA GLU A 139 44.26 8.81 42.34
C GLU A 139 44.21 9.89 43.43
N SER A 140 43.64 9.56 44.58
CA SER A 140 43.77 10.35 45.81
C SER A 140 43.74 9.40 47.02
N HIS A 141 44.82 8.63 47.17
CA HIS A 141 45.19 7.95 48.41
C HIS A 141 46.58 8.43 48.84
#